data_AF-A0A2U3RBN8-F1
#
_entry.id   AF-A0A2U3RBN8-F1
#
_cell.length_a   1.000
_cell.length_b   1.000
_cell.length_c   1.000
_cell.angle_alpha   90.00
_cell.angle_beta   90.00
_cell.angle_gamma   90.00
#
_symmetry.space_group_name_H-M   'P 1'
#
loop_
_entity.id
_entity.type
_entity.pdbx_description
1 polymer ?
#
loop_
_entity_poly.entity_id
_entity_poly.type
_entity_poly.pdbx_seq_one_letter_code
_entity_poly.pdbx_strand_id
1 'polypeptide(L)'
;MNEDVINIDQFAEIKWLGRTAKLVKKISGNEHFIIKLGSELLTEYIIAPLYKKMLHDSAPDIGLVKDSNYTRLLVKYYPDFLTLDEFNKAKESEVRPVLKGLEEYAAAIIIGMEEDTNIDNIGIVKSKNVEGGNEIYNVVKIDHGRSGVTTRTENGILNIVQSLQRGSKQVLDMHKFKKAIDTMIQVLNEEEIYDMFVNRINMLKDSGFNVEPQFDHYLELCKISNTGIHDAATTYTENILKQLKIVKKFTSDLGLILKADISKLEKDSGWLFNQLQSFDRKKYSMVDFIFQNQCQIDGMDPFKWALDNNYCINGKNPIEYAVHKNFLIDKMNPIIWAQQNNITEIHGIDLVLSIVKSGYEIEGKDAVLWCIDNKVKINGQESSEFALANGYIMVDKSYVKIENDVIKHALKHGYKIKGQDISEHIDFERDTDIIHDLQKNGFKISGKSPVEFCIAKGMHICRTDPVDFAVQNNYQIEGKNPLAWAINNNYQIATIFGHISPMEYAVRNKVQIPLEQLGCVPDDAQLKTGIQEK
;
A
#
# COMPACT_ATOMS: atom_id res chain seq x y z
N MET A 1 -20.20 -10.81 -41.32
CA MET A 1 -19.95 -11.75 -42.43
C MET A 1 -20.55 -13.08 -42.00
N ASN A 2 -21.38 -13.74 -42.83
CA ASN A 2 -22.08 -14.99 -42.47
C ASN A 2 -21.46 -16.24 -43.15
N GLU A 3 -20.28 -16.10 -43.76
CA GLU A 3 -19.46 -17.21 -44.26
C GLU A 3 -18.08 -17.10 -43.59
N ASP A 4 -17.73 -18.11 -42.80
CA ASP A 4 -16.63 -18.05 -41.83
C ASP A 4 -15.23 -18.18 -42.45
N VAL A 5 -15.14 -18.78 -43.65
CA VAL A 5 -13.93 -18.83 -44.47
C VAL A 5 -14.33 -18.70 -45.94
N ILE A 6 -13.87 -17.66 -46.62
CA ILE A 6 -14.24 -17.39 -48.02
C ILE A 6 -13.13 -17.88 -48.95
N ASN A 7 -13.47 -18.46 -50.11
CA ASN A 7 -12.48 -18.84 -51.11
C ASN A 7 -11.93 -17.59 -51.84
N ILE A 8 -10.61 -17.51 -52.00
CA ILE A 8 -9.92 -16.39 -52.67
C ILE A 8 -10.40 -16.16 -54.11
N ASP A 9 -10.85 -17.21 -54.80
CA ASP A 9 -11.33 -17.16 -56.19
C ASP A 9 -12.60 -16.31 -56.36
N GLN A 10 -13.26 -15.95 -55.26
CA GLN A 10 -14.39 -15.03 -55.24
C GLN A 10 -13.98 -13.55 -55.35
N PHE A 11 -12.68 -13.25 -55.41
CA PHE A 11 -12.16 -11.89 -55.40
C PHE A 11 -11.29 -11.60 -56.63
N ALA A 12 -11.50 -10.43 -57.22
CA ALA A 12 -10.64 -9.88 -58.26
C ALA A 12 -9.60 -8.93 -57.62
N GLU A 13 -8.32 -9.14 -57.90
CA GLU A 13 -7.25 -8.24 -57.47
C GLU A 13 -7.40 -6.87 -58.15
N ILE A 14 -7.28 -5.79 -57.36
CA ILE A 14 -7.29 -4.42 -57.86
C ILE A 14 -5.87 -3.87 -57.89
N LYS A 15 -5.19 -3.88 -56.74
CA LYS A 15 -3.82 -3.38 -56.60
C LYS A 15 -3.16 -3.93 -55.35
N TRP A 16 -1.83 -3.88 -55.33
CA TRP A 16 -1.04 -4.11 -54.12
C TRP A 16 -1.04 -2.88 -53.21
N LEU A 17 -1.10 -3.14 -51.90
CA LEU A 17 -0.93 -2.17 -50.83
C LEU A 17 0.37 -2.55 -50.09
N GLY A 18 1.50 -2.03 -50.57
CA GLY A 18 2.81 -2.43 -50.07
C GLY A 18 3.16 -3.89 -50.42
N ARG A 19 3.98 -4.55 -49.58
CA ARG A 19 4.47 -5.92 -49.82
C ARG A 19 3.58 -7.01 -49.22
N THR A 20 2.74 -6.65 -48.27
CA THR A 20 2.05 -7.59 -47.38
C THR A 20 0.53 -7.50 -47.47
N ALA A 21 -0.03 -6.70 -48.39
CA ALA A 21 -1.47 -6.58 -48.53
C ALA A 21 -1.91 -6.34 -49.99
N LYS A 22 -3.12 -6.81 -50.31
CA LYS A 22 -3.77 -6.61 -51.61
C LYS A 22 -5.14 -5.99 -51.43
N LEU A 23 -5.46 -4.94 -52.17
CA LEU A 23 -6.83 -4.49 -52.34
C LEU A 23 -7.52 -5.37 -53.37
N VAL A 24 -8.66 -5.94 -53.00
CA VAL A 24 -9.45 -6.84 -53.84
C VAL A 24 -10.92 -6.41 -53.85
N LYS A 25 -11.63 -6.78 -54.92
CA LYS A 25 -13.08 -6.58 -55.07
C LYS A 25 -13.78 -7.92 -55.09
N LYS A 26 -14.85 -8.09 -54.31
CA LYS A 26 -15.66 -9.30 -54.36
C LYS A 26 -16.40 -9.37 -55.70
N ILE A 27 -16.24 -10.47 -56.46
CA ILE A 27 -16.77 -10.59 -57.83
C ILE A 27 -18.30 -10.50 -57.88
N SER A 28 -18.98 -11.03 -56.85
CA SER A 28 -20.44 -11.01 -56.75
C SER A 28 -21.03 -9.65 -56.34
N GLY A 29 -20.22 -8.61 -56.16
CA GLY A 29 -20.70 -7.31 -55.70
C GLY A 29 -19.73 -6.15 -55.95
N ASN A 30 -19.98 -5.03 -55.27
CA ASN A 30 -19.12 -3.84 -55.31
C ASN A 30 -18.33 -3.62 -54.01
N GLU A 31 -18.32 -4.61 -53.12
CA GLU A 31 -17.59 -4.54 -51.87
C GLU A 31 -16.09 -4.77 -52.08
N HIS A 32 -15.30 -3.98 -51.37
CA HIS A 32 -13.85 -4.00 -51.42
C HIS A 32 -13.29 -4.53 -50.10
N PHE A 33 -12.21 -5.28 -50.19
CA PHE A 33 -11.55 -5.91 -49.06
C PHE A 33 -10.04 -5.81 -49.22
N ILE A 34 -9.32 -5.95 -48.12
CA ILE A 34 -7.88 -6.12 -48.10
C ILE A 34 -7.58 -7.57 -47.74
N ILE A 35 -6.79 -8.26 -48.57
CA ILE A 35 -6.20 -9.55 -48.22
C ILE A 35 -4.80 -9.29 -47.66
N LYS A 36 -4.59 -9.61 -46.37
CA LYS A 36 -3.29 -9.47 -45.71
C LYS A 36 -2.47 -10.77 -45.76
N LEU A 37 -1.19 -10.61 -46.07
CA LEU A 37 -0.15 -11.62 -46.28
C LEU A 37 1.00 -11.28 -45.31
N GLY A 38 1.00 -11.81 -44.09
CA GLY A 38 1.95 -11.39 -43.04
C GLY A 38 2.23 -12.45 -41.98
N SER A 39 3.11 -12.11 -41.04
CA SER A 39 3.56 -12.98 -39.94
C SER A 39 2.78 -12.82 -38.63
N GLU A 40 1.91 -11.81 -38.54
CA GLU A 40 1.17 -11.45 -37.31
C GLU A 40 -0.35 -11.69 -37.46
N LEU A 41 -0.71 -12.63 -38.34
CA LEU A 41 -2.11 -12.91 -38.69
C LEU A 41 -2.90 -13.48 -37.51
N LEU A 42 -2.24 -14.26 -36.64
CA LEU A 42 -2.82 -14.81 -35.44
C LEU A 42 -3.34 -13.70 -34.51
N THR A 43 -2.45 -12.80 -34.11
CA THR A 43 -2.77 -11.68 -33.21
C THR A 43 -3.85 -10.79 -33.81
N GLU A 44 -3.68 -10.41 -35.08
CA GLU A 44 -4.61 -9.50 -35.74
C GLU A 44 -6.03 -10.08 -35.81
N TYR A 45 -6.16 -11.39 -36.06
CA TYR A 45 -7.45 -12.07 -36.11
C TYR A 45 -8.10 -12.28 -34.73
N ILE A 46 -7.31 -12.69 -33.74
CA ILE A 46 -7.83 -12.99 -32.38
C ILE A 46 -8.32 -11.72 -31.69
N ILE A 47 -7.59 -10.62 -31.79
CA ILE A 47 -7.92 -9.36 -31.10
C ILE A 47 -9.00 -8.55 -31.84
N ALA A 48 -9.17 -8.72 -33.15
CA ALA A 48 -10.18 -8.01 -33.94
C ALA A 48 -11.58 -7.92 -33.30
N PRO A 49 -12.20 -9.02 -32.81
CA PRO A 49 -13.53 -8.93 -32.19
C PRO A 49 -13.54 -8.10 -30.90
N LEU A 50 -12.42 -8.02 -30.16
CA LEU A 50 -12.30 -7.13 -28.99
C LEU A 50 -12.41 -5.66 -29.42
N TYR A 51 -11.63 -5.25 -30.44
CA TYR A 51 -11.73 -3.90 -31.00
C TYR A 51 -13.11 -3.64 -31.59
N LYS A 52 -13.71 -4.61 -32.29
CA LYS A 52 -15.06 -4.47 -32.83
C LYS A 52 -16.10 -4.23 -31.73
N LYS A 53 -15.95 -4.88 -30.58
CA LYS A 53 -16.82 -4.70 -29.43
C LYS A 53 -16.67 -3.31 -28.78
N MET A 54 -15.44 -2.79 -28.72
CA MET A 54 -15.14 -1.47 -28.14
C MET A 54 -15.47 -0.29 -29.09
N LEU A 55 -15.23 -0.46 -30.39
CA LEU A 55 -15.22 0.62 -31.38
C LEU A 55 -16.33 0.51 -32.44
N HIS A 56 -17.08 -0.59 -32.47
CA HIS A 56 -18.12 -0.86 -33.45
C HIS A 56 -17.62 -0.68 -34.89
N ASP A 57 -18.19 0.26 -35.65
CA ASP A 57 -17.82 0.53 -37.04
C ASP A 57 -16.48 1.26 -37.20
N SER A 58 -15.89 1.72 -36.10
CA SER A 58 -14.56 2.35 -36.08
C SER A 58 -13.42 1.32 -35.93
N ALA A 59 -13.73 0.03 -36.02
CA ALA A 59 -12.78 -1.06 -36.24
C ALA A 59 -13.27 -1.95 -37.39
N PRO A 60 -12.38 -2.41 -38.29
CA PRO A 60 -12.76 -3.19 -39.45
C PRO A 60 -13.25 -4.58 -39.05
N ASP A 61 -14.16 -5.13 -39.85
CA ASP A 61 -14.47 -6.55 -39.76
C ASP A 61 -13.30 -7.35 -40.34
N ILE A 62 -12.78 -8.31 -39.56
CA ILE A 62 -11.70 -9.21 -39.97
C ILE A 62 -12.24 -10.65 -40.03
N GLY A 63 -12.11 -11.25 -41.21
CA GLY A 63 -12.46 -12.63 -41.51
C GLY A 63 -11.27 -13.41 -42.07
N LEU A 64 -11.53 -14.64 -42.51
CA LEU A 64 -10.54 -15.51 -43.14
C LEU A 64 -10.84 -15.68 -44.62
N VAL A 65 -9.78 -15.67 -45.44
CA VAL A 65 -9.84 -16.06 -46.84
C VAL A 65 -8.82 -17.17 -47.07
N LYS A 66 -9.20 -18.16 -47.88
CA LYS A 66 -8.38 -19.34 -48.14
C LYS A 66 -8.09 -19.47 -49.63
N ASP A 67 -6.82 -19.75 -49.94
CA ASP A 67 -6.39 -20.31 -51.21
C ASP A 67 -6.04 -21.79 -51.03
N SER A 68 -5.65 -22.50 -52.11
CA SER A 68 -5.36 -23.93 -52.07
C SER A 68 -4.24 -24.32 -51.08
N ASN A 69 -3.37 -23.38 -50.69
CA ASN A 69 -2.17 -23.63 -49.90
C ASN A 69 -2.11 -22.82 -48.59
N TYR A 70 -2.89 -21.74 -48.46
CA TYR A 70 -2.73 -20.77 -47.39
C TYR A 70 -4.06 -20.17 -46.90
N THR A 71 -4.16 -20.00 -45.59
CA THR A 71 -5.15 -19.12 -44.94
C THR A 71 -4.56 -17.73 -44.74
N ARG A 72 -5.33 -16.70 -45.09
CA ARG A 72 -5.00 -15.27 -45.00
C ARG A 72 -6.12 -14.50 -44.31
N LEU A 73 -5.85 -13.26 -43.92
CA LEU A 73 -6.89 -12.39 -43.37
C LEU A 73 -7.60 -11.62 -44.47
N LEU A 74 -8.92 -11.52 -44.33
CA LEU A 74 -9.79 -10.68 -45.15
C LEU A 74 -10.30 -9.52 -44.28
N VAL A 75 -9.81 -8.32 -44.55
CA VAL A 75 -10.15 -7.11 -43.80
C VAL A 75 -11.10 -6.26 -44.63
N LYS A 76 -12.21 -5.80 -44.03
CA LYS A 76 -13.13 -4.89 -44.71
C LYS A 76 -12.43 -3.56 -45.05
N TYR A 77 -12.53 -3.13 -46.31
CA TYR A 77 -11.93 -1.87 -46.75
C TYR A 77 -12.85 -0.68 -46.43
N TYR A 78 -12.27 0.42 -45.95
CA TYR A 78 -12.96 1.70 -45.83
C TYR A 78 -12.74 2.53 -47.10
N PRO A 79 -13.79 2.92 -47.83
CA PRO A 79 -13.68 3.87 -48.93
C PRO A 79 -13.12 5.22 -48.46
N ASP A 80 -12.34 5.89 -49.32
CA ASP A 80 -11.72 7.19 -49.03
C ASP A 80 -10.85 7.22 -47.76
N PHE A 81 -10.29 6.05 -47.42
CA PHE A 81 -9.35 5.87 -46.31
C PHE A 81 -8.03 6.58 -46.58
N LEU A 82 -7.52 7.27 -45.55
CA LEU A 82 -6.16 7.77 -45.45
C LEU A 82 -5.56 7.32 -44.12
N THR A 83 -4.24 7.10 -44.06
CA THR A 83 -3.56 7.08 -42.76
C THR A 83 -3.54 8.49 -42.17
N LEU A 84 -3.32 8.62 -40.85
CA LEU A 84 -3.21 9.93 -40.22
C LEU A 84 -2.01 10.72 -40.76
N ASP A 85 -0.91 10.06 -41.15
CA ASP A 85 0.22 10.71 -41.81
C ASP A 85 -0.17 11.30 -43.17
N GLU A 86 -0.83 10.49 -44.01
CA GLU A 86 -1.34 10.93 -45.32
C GLU A 86 -2.33 12.09 -45.16
N PHE A 87 -3.23 11.99 -44.18
CA PHE A 87 -4.19 13.05 -43.86
C PHE A 87 -3.50 14.33 -43.40
N ASN A 88 -2.52 14.24 -42.50
CA ASN A 88 -1.76 15.38 -42.01
C ASN A 88 -1.00 16.10 -43.13
N LYS A 89 -0.45 15.35 -44.10
CA LYS A 89 0.20 15.91 -45.30
C LYS A 89 -0.81 16.58 -46.22
N ALA A 90 -1.96 15.96 -46.43
CA ALA A 90 -3.01 16.50 -47.30
C ALA A 90 -3.64 17.79 -46.76
N LYS A 91 -3.67 17.97 -45.43
CA LYS A 91 -4.33 19.09 -44.74
C LYS A 91 -3.34 20.06 -44.06
N GLU A 92 -2.08 20.05 -44.46
CA GLU A 92 -1.00 20.82 -43.80
C GLU A 92 -1.26 22.34 -43.78
N SER A 93 -1.89 22.88 -44.82
CA SER A 93 -2.17 24.31 -45.02
C SER A 93 -3.59 24.75 -44.64
N GLU A 94 -4.45 23.84 -44.18
CA GLU A 94 -5.86 24.12 -43.87
C GLU A 94 -6.08 24.36 -42.36
N VAL A 95 -7.22 24.98 -42.01
CA VAL A 95 -7.72 24.97 -40.63
C VAL A 95 -7.98 23.52 -40.25
N ARG A 96 -7.34 23.05 -39.17
CA ARG A 96 -7.30 21.62 -38.85
C ARG A 96 -8.70 21.04 -38.65
N PRO A 97 -9.07 19.98 -39.40
CA PRO A 97 -10.35 19.33 -39.21
C PRO A 97 -10.40 18.63 -37.84
N VAL A 98 -11.58 18.66 -37.21
CA VAL A 98 -11.82 17.95 -35.95
C VAL A 98 -11.86 16.45 -36.24
N LEU A 99 -11.01 15.68 -35.54
CA LEU A 99 -10.99 14.22 -35.64
C LEU A 99 -11.97 13.65 -34.62
N LYS A 100 -13.08 13.08 -35.11
CA LYS A 100 -14.09 12.43 -34.28
C LYS A 100 -13.64 11.00 -33.96
N GLY A 101 -13.74 10.59 -32.70
CA GLY A 101 -13.36 9.24 -32.29
C GLY A 101 -11.92 9.11 -31.81
N LEU A 102 -11.17 10.22 -31.66
CA LEU A 102 -9.76 10.17 -31.24
C LEU A 102 -9.61 9.67 -29.80
N GLU A 103 -10.49 10.12 -28.90
CA GLU A 103 -10.55 9.66 -27.52
C GLU A 103 -10.93 8.18 -27.42
N GLU A 104 -11.91 7.73 -28.19
CA GLU A 104 -12.31 6.33 -28.29
C GLU A 104 -11.17 5.47 -28.85
N TYR A 105 -10.51 5.92 -29.92
CA TYR A 105 -9.33 5.25 -30.46
C TYR A 105 -8.24 5.09 -29.39
N ALA A 106 -7.91 6.17 -28.68
CA ALA A 106 -6.91 6.14 -27.62
C ALA A 106 -7.27 5.13 -26.53
N ALA A 107 -8.52 5.16 -26.05
CA ALA A 107 -9.01 4.23 -25.03
C ALA A 107 -8.89 2.78 -25.49
N ALA A 108 -9.31 2.49 -26.72
CA ALA A 108 -9.28 1.14 -27.28
C ALA A 108 -7.85 0.60 -27.41
N ILE A 109 -6.90 1.39 -27.91
CA ILE A 109 -5.51 0.91 -28.08
C ILE A 109 -4.77 0.73 -26.75
N ILE A 110 -5.16 1.47 -25.72
CA ILE A 110 -4.66 1.29 -24.35
C ILE A 110 -5.20 -0.02 -23.75
N ILE A 111 -6.49 -0.29 -23.92
CA ILE A 111 -7.12 -1.54 -23.43
C ILE A 111 -6.60 -2.75 -24.23
N GLY A 112 -6.51 -2.63 -25.55
CA GLY A 112 -6.01 -3.65 -26.46
C GLY A 112 -4.49 -3.84 -26.44
N MET A 113 -3.76 -3.08 -25.60
CA MET A 113 -2.31 -3.18 -25.43
C MET A 113 -1.53 -3.03 -26.74
N GLU A 114 -1.92 -2.08 -27.59
CA GLU A 114 -1.25 -1.85 -28.88
C GLU A 114 0.20 -1.40 -28.67
N GLU A 115 1.15 -2.15 -29.24
CA GLU A 115 2.56 -1.79 -29.23
C GLU A 115 2.88 -0.76 -30.31
N ASP A 116 2.30 -0.94 -31.50
CA ASP A 116 2.59 -0.12 -32.67
C ASP A 116 1.62 1.06 -32.79
N THR A 117 1.93 2.10 -32.03
CA THR A 117 1.14 3.34 -31.95
C THR A 117 1.53 4.40 -32.99
N ASN A 118 2.23 3.98 -34.05
CA ASN A 118 2.62 4.87 -35.15
C ASN A 118 1.40 5.47 -35.84
N ILE A 119 1.54 6.71 -36.31
CA ILE A 119 0.45 7.45 -36.98
C ILE A 119 -0.03 6.79 -38.28
N ASP A 120 0.80 5.94 -38.88
CA ASP A 120 0.43 5.15 -40.07
C ASP A 120 -0.63 4.08 -39.77
N ASN A 121 -0.75 3.65 -38.51
CA ASN A 121 -1.75 2.68 -38.06
C ASN A 121 -3.05 3.33 -37.57
N ILE A 122 -3.18 4.64 -37.75
CA ILE A 122 -4.38 5.40 -37.43
C ILE A 122 -5.10 5.68 -38.74
N GLY A 123 -6.26 5.07 -38.93
CA GLY A 123 -7.08 5.29 -40.11
C GLY A 123 -7.95 6.53 -39.96
N ILE A 124 -8.09 7.28 -41.04
CA ILE A 124 -8.94 8.46 -41.14
C ILE A 124 -9.92 8.23 -42.28
N VAL A 125 -11.22 8.30 -41.98
CA VAL A 125 -12.29 8.11 -42.95
C VAL A 125 -13.18 9.34 -42.95
N LYS A 126 -13.42 9.92 -44.12
CA LYS A 126 -14.29 11.08 -44.27
C LYS A 126 -15.71 10.72 -43.81
N SER A 127 -16.26 11.50 -42.88
CA SER A 127 -17.65 11.35 -42.46
C SER A 127 -18.58 11.80 -43.57
N LYS A 128 -19.70 11.10 -43.75
CA LYS A 128 -20.78 11.54 -44.65
C LYS A 128 -21.55 12.75 -44.11
N ASN A 129 -21.42 13.03 -42.81
CA ASN A 129 -22.11 14.13 -42.15
C ASN A 129 -21.24 15.39 -42.13
N VAL A 130 -21.87 16.52 -42.45
CA VAL A 130 -21.30 17.87 -42.34
C VAL A 130 -21.98 18.55 -41.15
N GLU A 131 -21.24 18.91 -40.10
CA GLU A 131 -21.77 19.78 -39.03
C GLU A 131 -21.21 21.18 -39.21
N GLY A 132 -22.08 22.19 -39.25
CA GLY A 132 -21.68 23.60 -39.32
C GLY A 132 -20.89 24.01 -40.58
N GLY A 133 -20.90 23.19 -41.64
CA GLY A 133 -20.17 23.47 -42.89
C GLY A 133 -18.71 22.96 -42.92
N ASN A 134 -18.22 22.33 -41.86
CA ASN A 134 -16.86 21.77 -41.80
C ASN A 134 -16.83 20.28 -42.14
N GLU A 135 -15.78 19.84 -42.83
CA GLU A 135 -15.52 18.42 -43.07
C GLU A 135 -15.19 17.71 -41.75
N ILE A 136 -15.93 16.64 -41.44
CA ILE A 136 -15.68 15.81 -40.26
C ILE A 136 -14.98 14.54 -40.71
N TYR A 137 -14.00 14.09 -39.94
CA TYR A 137 -13.28 12.85 -40.21
C TYR A 137 -13.36 11.94 -38.99
N ASN A 138 -13.68 10.67 -39.22
CA ASN A 138 -13.74 9.66 -38.17
C ASN A 138 -12.40 8.93 -38.08
N VAL A 139 -11.92 8.74 -36.87
CA VAL A 139 -10.75 7.92 -36.58
C VAL A 139 -11.19 6.45 -36.54
N VAL A 140 -10.47 5.59 -37.24
CA VAL A 140 -10.69 4.14 -37.24
C VAL A 140 -9.40 3.42 -36.84
N LYS A 141 -9.53 2.39 -36.00
CA LYS A 141 -8.41 1.52 -35.62
C LYS A 141 -8.20 0.48 -36.68
N ILE A 142 -7.02 0.49 -37.28
CA ILE A 142 -6.55 -0.54 -38.21
C ILE A 142 -5.32 -1.24 -37.62
N ASP A 143 -4.89 -2.32 -38.27
CA ASP A 143 -3.68 -3.08 -37.96
C ASP A 143 -3.55 -3.50 -36.48
N HIS A 144 -4.03 -4.69 -36.17
CA HIS A 144 -4.06 -5.18 -34.79
C HIS A 144 -2.91 -6.16 -34.49
N GLY A 145 -1.96 -6.34 -35.41
CA GLY A 145 -0.91 -7.38 -35.33
C GLY A 145 0.00 -7.28 -34.11
N ARG A 146 0.11 -6.09 -33.53
CA ARG A 146 0.94 -5.74 -32.37
C ARG A 146 0.15 -5.47 -31.09
N SER A 147 -1.12 -5.87 -31.04
CA SER A 147 -1.97 -5.81 -29.86
C SER A 147 -1.75 -7.00 -28.91
N GLY A 148 -2.10 -6.84 -27.63
CA GLY A 148 -1.98 -7.89 -26.60
C GLY A 148 -0.54 -8.16 -26.10
N VAL A 149 0.47 -7.46 -26.63
CA VAL A 149 1.89 -7.81 -26.43
C VAL A 149 2.44 -7.34 -25.08
N THR A 150 2.30 -6.05 -24.75
CA THR A 150 2.95 -5.46 -23.57
C THR A 150 1.92 -4.81 -22.65
N THR A 151 1.79 -5.32 -21.43
CA THR A 151 0.97 -4.68 -20.39
C THR A 151 1.51 -3.29 -20.12
N ARG A 152 0.65 -2.28 -20.19
CA ARG A 152 1.04 -0.88 -20.00
C ARG A 152 0.87 -0.51 -18.53
N THR A 153 1.92 0.04 -17.94
CA THR A 153 1.80 0.75 -16.66
C THR A 153 1.02 2.05 -16.86
N GLU A 154 0.59 2.70 -15.77
CA GLU A 154 -0.03 4.03 -15.83
C GLU A 154 0.85 5.01 -16.62
N ASN A 155 2.16 5.05 -16.35
CA ASN A 155 3.12 5.84 -17.13
C ASN A 155 3.11 5.50 -18.64
N GLY A 156 2.97 4.22 -18.99
CA GLY A 156 2.82 3.78 -20.38
C GLY A 156 1.56 4.33 -21.05
N ILE A 157 0.44 4.37 -20.32
CA ILE A 157 -0.82 4.97 -20.78
C ILE A 157 -0.61 6.46 -21.10
N LEU A 158 0.01 7.22 -20.19
CA LEU A 158 0.26 8.65 -20.40
C LEU A 158 1.14 8.89 -21.65
N ASN A 159 2.18 8.08 -21.84
CA ASN A 159 3.06 8.19 -23.00
C ASN A 159 2.31 7.96 -24.32
N ILE A 160 1.40 6.99 -24.37
CA ILE A 160 0.56 6.74 -25.55
C ILE A 160 -0.29 7.97 -25.84
N VAL A 161 -0.99 8.50 -24.84
CA VAL A 161 -1.85 9.69 -25.05
C VAL A 161 -1.02 10.89 -25.53
N GLN A 162 0.14 11.15 -24.93
CA GLN A 162 1.03 12.23 -25.38
C GLN A 162 1.51 12.03 -26.82
N SER A 163 1.89 10.81 -27.21
CA SER A 163 2.30 10.49 -28.57
C SER A 163 1.17 10.70 -29.57
N LEU A 164 -0.06 10.26 -29.22
CA LEU A 164 -1.25 10.48 -30.05
C LEU A 164 -1.54 11.97 -30.21
N GLN A 165 -1.44 12.78 -29.16
CA GLN A 165 -1.64 14.23 -29.26
C GLN A 165 -0.62 14.90 -30.19
N ARG A 166 0.65 14.48 -30.11
CA ARG A 166 1.70 14.99 -31.01
C ARG A 166 1.44 14.58 -32.46
N GLY A 167 1.10 13.31 -32.70
CA GLY A 167 0.86 12.76 -34.03
C GLY A 167 -0.43 13.29 -34.68
N SER A 168 -1.52 13.32 -33.93
CA SER A 168 -2.82 13.88 -34.36
C SER A 168 -2.85 15.40 -34.34
N LYS A 169 -1.83 16.03 -33.73
CA LYS A 169 -1.72 17.49 -33.67
C LYS A 169 -2.96 18.12 -32.99
N GLN A 170 -3.61 17.37 -32.08
CA GLN A 170 -4.84 17.72 -31.35
C GLN A 170 -4.69 17.43 -29.86
N VAL A 171 -5.39 18.22 -29.03
CA VAL A 171 -5.48 17.97 -27.59
C VAL A 171 -6.67 17.06 -27.34
N LEU A 172 -6.45 15.93 -26.64
CA LEU A 172 -7.55 15.06 -26.25
C LEU A 172 -8.38 15.74 -25.16
N ASP A 173 -9.70 15.66 -25.30
CA ASP A 173 -10.64 16.03 -24.26
C ASP A 173 -10.66 14.92 -23.19
N MET A 174 -10.20 15.26 -21.98
CA MET A 174 -10.05 14.27 -20.91
C MET A 174 -11.37 13.77 -20.34
N HIS A 175 -12.45 14.57 -20.41
CA HIS A 175 -13.78 14.09 -20.03
C HIS A 175 -14.30 13.08 -21.06
N LYS A 176 -14.13 13.36 -22.35
CA LYS A 176 -14.50 12.40 -23.41
C LYS A 176 -13.65 11.13 -23.36
N PHE A 177 -12.35 11.26 -23.13
CA PHE A 177 -11.44 10.12 -23.00
C PHE A 177 -11.80 9.21 -21.82
N LYS A 178 -12.05 9.79 -20.64
CA LYS A 178 -12.53 9.01 -19.49
C LYS A 178 -13.85 8.31 -19.83
N LYS A 179 -14.80 9.04 -20.42
CA LYS A 179 -16.10 8.48 -20.82
C LYS A 179 -15.95 7.32 -21.81
N ALA A 180 -15.03 7.42 -22.76
CA ALA A 180 -14.73 6.36 -23.71
C ALA A 180 -14.20 5.10 -22.99
N ILE A 181 -13.23 5.25 -22.08
CA ILE A 181 -12.73 4.14 -21.26
C ILE A 181 -13.85 3.48 -20.47
N ASP A 182 -14.67 4.27 -19.76
CA ASP A 182 -15.76 3.74 -18.93
C ASP A 182 -16.78 2.97 -19.78
N THR A 183 -17.12 3.49 -20.96
CA THR A 183 -18.04 2.83 -21.90
C THR A 183 -17.47 1.50 -22.38
N MET A 184 -16.18 1.46 -22.72
CA MET A 184 -15.51 0.23 -23.15
C MET A 184 -15.43 -0.80 -22.03
N ILE A 185 -15.10 -0.39 -20.79
CA ILE A 185 -15.06 -1.29 -19.64
C ILE A 185 -16.45 -1.90 -19.37
N GLN A 186 -17.53 -1.12 -19.52
CA GLN A 186 -18.89 -1.61 -19.30
C GLN A 186 -19.33 -2.69 -20.28
N VAL A 187 -18.86 -2.65 -21.52
CA VAL A 187 -19.21 -3.65 -22.54
C VAL A 187 -18.29 -4.87 -22.53
N LEU A 188 -17.20 -4.86 -21.78
CA LEU A 188 -16.22 -5.95 -21.72
C LEU A 188 -16.47 -6.86 -20.50
N ASN A 189 -16.84 -8.11 -20.75
CA ASN A 189 -16.97 -9.17 -19.76
C ASN A 189 -15.80 -10.16 -19.88
N GLU A 190 -15.24 -10.60 -18.75
CA GLU A 190 -14.09 -11.51 -18.70
C GLU A 190 -14.39 -12.86 -19.37
N GLU A 191 -15.56 -13.45 -19.11
CA GLU A 191 -15.97 -14.74 -19.70
C GLU A 191 -16.16 -14.62 -21.22
N GLU A 192 -16.81 -13.54 -21.67
CA GLU A 192 -17.04 -13.30 -23.09
C GLU A 192 -15.73 -13.03 -23.86
N ILE A 193 -14.72 -12.41 -23.24
CA ILE A 193 -13.40 -12.20 -23.87
C ILE A 193 -12.74 -13.55 -24.15
N TYR A 194 -12.77 -14.46 -23.18
CA TYR A 194 -12.21 -15.80 -23.34
C TYR A 194 -12.92 -16.55 -24.48
N ASP A 195 -14.25 -16.58 -24.46
CA ASP A 195 -15.05 -17.27 -25.49
C ASP A 195 -14.80 -16.69 -26.89
N MET A 196 -14.67 -15.37 -27.00
CA MET A 196 -14.31 -14.70 -28.25
C MET A 196 -12.97 -15.19 -28.81
N PHE A 197 -11.95 -15.31 -27.96
CA PHE A 197 -10.62 -15.75 -28.39
C PHE A 197 -10.57 -17.25 -28.70
N VAL A 198 -11.21 -18.09 -27.89
CA VAL A 198 -11.35 -19.53 -28.15
C VAL A 198 -12.02 -19.76 -29.51
N ASN A 199 -13.13 -19.06 -29.77
CA ASN A 199 -13.83 -19.16 -31.04
C ASN A 199 -12.92 -18.84 -32.23
N ARG A 200 -12.20 -17.71 -32.18
CA ARG A 200 -11.27 -17.30 -33.25
C ARG A 200 -10.12 -18.28 -33.45
N ILE A 201 -9.56 -18.82 -32.37
CA ILE A 201 -8.49 -19.83 -32.46
C ILE A 201 -9.00 -21.12 -33.11
N ASN A 202 -10.19 -21.59 -32.74
CA ASN A 202 -10.78 -22.78 -33.35
C ASN A 202 -11.05 -22.56 -34.85
N MET A 203 -11.61 -21.41 -35.24
CA MET A 203 -11.81 -21.08 -36.66
C MET A 203 -10.49 -21.06 -37.45
N LEU A 204 -9.40 -20.55 -36.87
CA LEU A 204 -8.08 -20.59 -37.50
C LEU A 204 -7.61 -22.04 -37.70
N LYS A 205 -7.68 -22.86 -36.64
CA LYS A 205 -7.30 -24.28 -36.70
C LYS A 205 -8.13 -25.04 -37.76
N ASP A 206 -9.45 -24.83 -37.78
CA ASP A 206 -10.36 -25.46 -38.73
C ASP A 206 -10.10 -25.03 -40.18
N SER A 207 -9.58 -23.82 -40.40
CA SER A 207 -9.15 -23.37 -41.72
C SER A 207 -7.91 -24.10 -42.25
N GLY A 208 -7.17 -24.81 -41.38
CA GLY A 208 -5.87 -25.43 -41.66
C GLY A 208 -4.68 -24.52 -41.36
N PHE A 209 -4.89 -23.41 -40.63
CA PHE A 209 -3.82 -22.51 -40.24
C PHE A 209 -3.02 -23.09 -39.07
N ASN A 210 -1.69 -23.14 -39.20
CA ASN A 210 -0.81 -23.58 -38.12
C ASN A 210 -0.61 -22.44 -37.11
N VAL A 211 -1.30 -22.52 -35.97
CA VAL A 211 -1.28 -21.50 -34.90
C VAL A 211 0.04 -21.47 -34.15
N GLU A 212 0.64 -22.65 -33.90
CA GLU A 212 1.75 -22.79 -32.94
C GLU A 212 2.95 -21.87 -33.24
N PRO A 213 3.50 -21.78 -34.48
CA PRO A 213 4.66 -20.94 -34.73
C PRO A 213 4.41 -19.44 -34.50
N GLN A 214 3.19 -18.95 -34.77
CA GLN A 214 2.86 -17.55 -34.50
C GLN A 214 2.56 -17.32 -33.03
N PHE A 215 2.05 -18.32 -32.33
CA PHE A 215 1.85 -18.24 -30.90
C PHE A 215 3.19 -18.26 -30.13
N ASP A 216 4.13 -19.12 -30.51
CA ASP A 216 5.51 -19.11 -30.00
C ASP A 216 6.15 -17.73 -30.19
N HIS A 217 6.03 -17.14 -31.38
CA HIS A 217 6.53 -15.80 -31.64
C HIS A 217 5.84 -14.73 -30.77
N TYR A 218 4.53 -14.84 -30.54
CA TYR A 218 3.81 -13.96 -29.63
C TYR A 218 4.30 -14.09 -28.17
N LEU A 219 4.58 -15.30 -27.69
CA LEU A 219 5.15 -15.53 -26.35
C LEU A 219 6.53 -14.86 -26.21
N GLU A 220 7.37 -14.94 -27.25
CA GLU A 220 8.66 -14.24 -27.30
C GLU A 220 8.49 -12.71 -27.20
N LEU A 221 7.55 -12.14 -27.97
CA LEU A 221 7.24 -10.71 -27.93
C LEU A 221 6.74 -10.27 -26.55
N CYS A 222 5.90 -11.09 -25.91
CA CYS A 222 5.40 -10.85 -24.55
C CYS A 222 6.45 -11.10 -23.45
N LYS A 223 7.63 -11.64 -23.81
CA LYS A 223 8.68 -12.06 -22.87
C LYS A 223 8.17 -13.09 -21.85
N ILE A 224 7.26 -13.97 -22.27
CA ILE A 224 6.73 -15.05 -21.45
C ILE A 224 7.63 -16.28 -21.64
N SER A 225 8.04 -16.91 -20.54
CA SER A 225 8.89 -18.11 -20.61
C SER A 225 8.16 -19.26 -21.29
N ASN A 226 8.76 -19.87 -22.32
CA ASN A 226 8.19 -21.02 -23.03
C ASN A 226 8.36 -22.36 -22.29
N THR A 227 8.66 -22.33 -20.98
CA THR A 227 8.88 -23.52 -20.14
C THR A 227 7.61 -24.09 -19.51
N GLY A 228 6.45 -23.49 -19.79
CA GLY A 228 5.13 -23.91 -19.30
C GLY A 228 4.22 -24.38 -20.44
N ILE A 229 3.13 -25.05 -20.09
CA ILE A 229 2.05 -25.34 -21.05
C ILE A 229 1.22 -24.08 -21.20
N HIS A 230 1.34 -23.40 -22.33
CA HIS A 230 0.58 -22.19 -22.65
C HIS A 230 -0.51 -22.52 -23.66
N ASP A 231 -1.72 -22.05 -23.39
CA ASP A 231 -2.82 -22.04 -24.36
C ASP A 231 -3.00 -20.61 -24.87
N ALA A 232 -3.16 -20.46 -26.19
CA ALA A 232 -3.24 -19.14 -26.81
C ALA A 232 -4.43 -18.34 -26.28
N ALA A 233 -5.63 -18.93 -26.21
CA ALA A 233 -6.83 -18.21 -25.77
C ALA A 233 -6.67 -17.71 -24.33
N THR A 234 -6.21 -18.60 -23.45
CA THR A 234 -5.93 -18.31 -22.04
C THR A 234 -4.90 -17.20 -21.91
N THR A 235 -3.79 -17.29 -22.63
CA THR A 235 -2.68 -16.30 -22.52
C THR A 235 -3.11 -14.91 -22.99
N TYR A 236 -3.80 -14.80 -24.13
CA TYR A 236 -4.36 -13.52 -24.59
C TYR A 236 -5.36 -12.95 -23.59
N THR A 237 -6.25 -13.79 -23.06
CA THR A 237 -7.27 -13.39 -22.08
C THR A 237 -6.62 -12.84 -20.82
N GLU A 238 -5.70 -13.58 -20.21
CA GLU A 238 -5.01 -13.16 -18.98
C GLU A 238 -4.27 -11.83 -19.15
N ASN A 239 -3.61 -11.62 -20.29
CA ASN A 239 -2.93 -10.36 -20.61
C ASN A 239 -3.92 -9.18 -20.68
N ILE A 240 -5.04 -9.34 -21.40
CA ILE A 240 -6.07 -8.30 -21.51
C ILE A 240 -6.72 -8.03 -20.15
N LEU A 241 -7.03 -9.06 -19.35
CA LEU A 241 -7.60 -8.89 -18.01
C LEU A 241 -6.63 -8.17 -17.07
N LYS A 242 -5.33 -8.46 -17.16
CA LYS A 242 -4.29 -7.74 -16.42
C LYS A 242 -4.25 -6.27 -16.82
N GLN A 243 -4.34 -5.95 -18.12
CA GLN A 243 -4.41 -4.57 -18.59
C GLN A 243 -5.67 -3.86 -18.10
N LEU A 244 -6.84 -4.51 -18.16
CA LEU A 244 -8.11 -3.94 -17.69
C LEU A 244 -8.06 -3.56 -16.21
N LYS A 245 -7.38 -4.34 -15.36
CA LYS A 245 -7.16 -3.96 -13.94
C LYS A 245 -6.40 -2.65 -13.79
N ILE A 246 -5.36 -2.43 -14.60
CA ILE A 246 -4.57 -1.20 -14.60
C ILE A 246 -5.41 -0.03 -15.13
N VAL A 247 -6.13 -0.22 -16.24
CA VAL A 247 -6.98 0.81 -16.84
C VAL A 247 -8.13 1.21 -15.91
N LYS A 248 -8.74 0.27 -15.18
CA LYS A 248 -9.76 0.54 -14.15
C LYS A 248 -9.22 1.44 -13.02
N LYS A 249 -7.99 1.19 -12.56
CA LYS A 249 -7.35 2.05 -11.57
C LYS A 249 -7.07 3.44 -12.15
N PHE A 250 -6.47 3.50 -13.33
CA PHE A 250 -6.15 4.74 -14.02
C PHE A 250 -7.40 5.62 -14.27
N THR A 251 -8.51 5.05 -14.75
CA THR A 251 -9.75 5.82 -15.02
C THR A 251 -10.40 6.34 -13.73
N SER A 252 -10.26 5.59 -12.62
CA SER A 252 -10.70 6.05 -11.30
C SER A 252 -9.91 7.27 -10.85
N ASP A 253 -8.58 7.21 -10.91
CA ASP A 253 -7.69 8.32 -10.56
C ASP A 253 -7.94 9.54 -11.46
N LEU A 254 -8.07 9.33 -12.78
CA LEU A 254 -8.43 10.40 -13.73
C LEU A 254 -9.79 11.03 -13.37
N GLY A 255 -10.77 10.22 -12.95
CA GLY A 255 -12.08 10.69 -12.51
C GLY A 255 -12.02 11.64 -11.32
N LEU A 256 -11.18 11.33 -10.33
CA LEU A 256 -10.97 12.21 -9.17
C LEU A 256 -10.36 13.55 -9.58
N ILE A 257 -9.39 13.51 -10.49
CA ILE A 257 -8.74 14.72 -10.97
C ILE A 257 -9.71 15.63 -11.73
N LEU A 258 -10.54 15.05 -12.59
CA LEU A 258 -11.51 15.80 -13.39
C LEU A 258 -12.63 16.42 -12.55
N LYS A 259 -12.85 15.90 -11.33
CA LYS A 259 -13.75 16.47 -10.33
C LYS A 259 -13.08 17.55 -9.48
N ALA A 260 -11.76 17.57 -9.44
CA ALA A 260 -11.03 18.51 -8.61
C ALA A 260 -10.97 19.88 -9.28
N ASP A 261 -11.24 20.95 -8.51
CA ASP A 261 -11.07 22.33 -8.97
C ASP A 261 -9.58 22.70 -8.98
N ILE A 262 -8.90 22.16 -9.99
CA ILE A 262 -7.51 22.44 -10.26
C ILE A 262 -7.48 23.49 -11.36
N SER A 263 -7.19 24.75 -10.97
CA SER A 263 -7.12 25.93 -11.83
C SER A 263 -6.27 25.83 -13.12
N LYS A 264 -5.51 24.75 -13.30
CA LYS A 264 -4.68 24.45 -14.48
C LYS A 264 -5.13 23.24 -15.31
N LEU A 265 -6.13 22.48 -14.87
CA LEU A 265 -6.58 21.28 -15.59
C LEU A 265 -7.16 21.60 -16.96
N GLU A 266 -7.86 22.72 -17.05
CA GLU A 266 -8.63 23.13 -18.24
C GLU A 266 -7.78 23.51 -19.46
N LYS A 267 -6.45 23.64 -19.33
CA LYS A 267 -5.63 24.31 -20.36
C LYS A 267 -4.57 23.46 -21.06
N ASP A 268 -4.17 22.32 -20.49
CA ASP A 268 -3.21 21.45 -21.17
C ASP A 268 -3.25 20.04 -20.58
N SER A 269 -3.71 19.05 -21.35
CA SER A 269 -3.62 17.65 -20.95
C SER A 269 -2.15 17.26 -20.68
N GLY A 270 -1.17 17.93 -21.30
CA GLY A 270 0.26 17.77 -21.00
C GLY A 270 0.62 18.10 -19.55
N TRP A 271 -0.03 19.09 -18.92
CA TRP A 271 0.17 19.38 -17.49
C TRP A 271 -0.37 18.25 -16.61
N LEU A 272 -1.59 17.78 -16.90
CA LEU A 272 -2.23 16.67 -16.20
C LEU A 272 -1.36 15.40 -16.26
N PHE A 273 -0.85 15.08 -17.44
CA PHE A 273 0.03 13.92 -17.66
C PHE A 273 1.34 14.03 -16.88
N ASN A 274 1.96 15.22 -16.85
CA ASN A 274 3.18 15.43 -16.06
C ASN A 274 2.95 15.26 -14.55
N GLN A 275 1.78 15.65 -14.03
CA GLN A 275 1.43 15.44 -12.62
C GLN A 275 1.17 13.97 -12.32
N LEU A 276 0.36 13.28 -13.14
CA LEU A 276 0.10 11.84 -13.01
C LEU A 276 1.39 11.01 -12.98
N GLN A 277 2.34 11.30 -13.88
CA GLN A 277 3.66 10.66 -13.90
C GLN A 277 4.46 10.92 -12.61
N SER A 278 4.30 12.09 -12.00
CA SER A 278 5.00 12.46 -10.77
C SER A 278 4.45 11.74 -9.53
N PHE A 279 3.16 11.42 -9.49
CA PHE A 279 2.53 10.71 -8.37
C PHE A 279 2.99 9.27 -8.26
N ASP A 280 3.03 8.56 -9.39
CA ASP A 280 3.49 7.17 -9.46
C ASP A 280 4.94 7.03 -8.92
N ARG A 281 5.81 7.99 -9.24
CA ARG A 281 7.20 8.00 -8.75
C ARG A 281 7.34 8.30 -7.25
N LYS A 282 6.45 9.12 -6.69
CA LYS A 282 6.53 9.57 -5.30
C LYS A 282 5.68 8.73 -4.34
N LYS A 283 4.93 7.74 -4.83
CA LYS A 283 3.95 6.96 -4.06
C LYS A 283 2.89 7.82 -3.33
N TYR A 284 2.64 9.04 -3.81
CA TYR A 284 1.54 9.85 -3.31
C TYR A 284 0.24 9.39 -3.96
N SER A 285 -0.84 9.28 -3.17
CA SER A 285 -2.17 9.06 -3.74
C SER A 285 -2.63 10.33 -4.46
N MET A 286 -3.54 10.20 -5.42
CA MET A 286 -4.14 11.36 -6.09
C MET A 286 -4.85 12.28 -5.09
N VAL A 287 -5.51 11.67 -4.10
CA VAL A 287 -6.18 12.39 -3.01
C VAL A 287 -5.15 13.20 -2.20
N ASP A 288 -3.95 12.66 -1.95
CA ASP A 288 -2.88 13.37 -1.24
C ASP A 288 -2.46 14.63 -1.99
N PHE A 289 -2.35 14.55 -3.32
CA PHE A 289 -2.02 15.70 -4.14
C PHE A 289 -3.11 16.78 -4.09
N ILE A 290 -4.36 16.38 -4.32
CA ILE A 290 -5.51 17.32 -4.29
C ILE A 290 -5.58 18.01 -2.92
N PHE A 291 -5.45 17.22 -1.85
CA PHE A 291 -5.44 17.70 -0.47
C PHE A 291 -4.29 18.67 -0.20
N GLN A 292 -3.05 18.34 -0.59
CA GLN A 292 -1.88 19.20 -0.38
C GLN A 292 -1.96 20.52 -1.14
N ASN A 293 -2.62 20.54 -2.30
CA ASN A 293 -2.82 21.74 -3.09
C ASN A 293 -4.08 22.53 -2.69
N GLN A 294 -4.80 22.09 -1.66
CA GLN A 294 -6.03 22.73 -1.17
C GLN A 294 -7.10 22.88 -2.27
N CYS A 295 -7.11 21.96 -3.23
CA CYS A 295 -8.13 21.93 -4.28
C CYS A 295 -9.41 21.27 -3.74
N GLN A 296 -10.57 21.78 -4.14
CA GLN A 296 -11.86 21.15 -3.85
C GLN A 296 -12.11 19.97 -4.80
N ILE A 297 -12.90 18.98 -4.40
CA ILE A 297 -13.39 17.87 -5.24
C ILE A 297 -14.91 17.99 -5.36
N ASP A 298 -15.44 18.22 -6.56
CA ASP A 298 -16.87 18.52 -6.79
C ASP A 298 -17.38 19.68 -5.89
N GLY A 299 -16.54 20.71 -5.67
CA GLY A 299 -16.83 21.84 -4.77
C GLY A 299 -16.80 21.49 -3.27
N MET A 300 -16.44 20.26 -2.91
CA MET A 300 -16.28 19.80 -1.54
C MET A 300 -14.83 19.94 -1.07
N ASP A 301 -14.64 20.24 0.21
CA ASP A 301 -13.33 20.17 0.85
C ASP A 301 -12.73 18.74 0.71
N PRO A 302 -11.46 18.60 0.30
CA PRO A 302 -10.88 17.29 -0.01
C PRO A 302 -10.75 16.39 1.22
N PHE A 303 -10.67 16.94 2.44
CA PHE A 303 -10.70 16.15 3.67
C PHE A 303 -12.07 15.50 3.86
N LYS A 304 -13.14 16.29 3.73
CA LYS A 304 -14.53 15.81 3.85
C LYS A 304 -14.85 14.81 2.75
N TRP A 305 -14.44 15.10 1.52
CA TRP A 305 -14.62 14.18 0.40
C TRP A 305 -13.93 12.83 0.65
N ALA A 306 -12.68 12.86 1.14
CA ALA A 306 -11.94 11.63 1.45
C ALA A 306 -12.60 10.83 2.57
N LEU A 307 -13.15 11.50 3.59
CA LEU A 307 -13.87 10.86 4.69
C LEU A 307 -15.15 10.16 4.20
N ASP A 308 -15.99 10.86 3.44
CA ASP A 308 -17.28 10.34 2.94
C ASP A 308 -17.11 9.16 1.99
N ASN A 309 -15.97 9.10 1.28
CA ASN A 309 -15.66 8.05 0.30
C ASN A 309 -14.66 7.00 0.83
N ASN A 310 -14.29 7.04 2.11
CA ASN A 310 -13.33 6.14 2.75
C ASN A 310 -11.97 6.06 2.03
N TYR A 311 -11.47 7.20 1.54
CA TYR A 311 -10.14 7.34 0.96
C TYR A 311 -9.11 7.75 2.02
N CYS A 312 -7.90 7.23 1.90
CA CYS A 312 -6.79 7.61 2.78
C CYS A 312 -6.10 8.90 2.33
N ILE A 313 -5.61 9.67 3.30
CA ILE A 313 -4.72 10.83 3.11
C ILE A 313 -3.34 10.49 3.71
N ASN A 314 -2.29 10.53 2.89
CA ASN A 314 -0.93 10.07 3.18
C ASN A 314 -0.92 8.65 3.80
N GLY A 315 -1.74 7.76 3.24
CA GLY A 315 -1.88 6.37 3.69
C GLY A 315 -2.57 6.17 5.04
N LYS A 316 -3.14 7.23 5.64
CA LYS A 316 -3.92 7.17 6.88
C LYS A 316 -5.38 7.50 6.61
N ASN A 317 -6.30 7.01 7.44
CA ASN A 317 -7.67 7.51 7.41
C ASN A 317 -7.66 9.05 7.63
N PRO A 318 -8.56 9.84 7.01
CA PRO A 318 -8.59 11.29 7.17
C PRO A 318 -8.58 11.75 8.64
N ILE A 319 -9.36 11.13 9.52
CA ILE A 319 -9.41 11.52 10.94
C ILE A 319 -8.07 11.24 11.63
N GLU A 320 -7.48 10.06 11.41
CA GLU A 320 -6.16 9.73 11.94
C GLU A 320 -5.09 10.71 11.43
N TYR A 321 -5.13 11.04 10.14
CA TYR A 321 -4.25 12.04 9.55
C TYR A 321 -4.39 13.38 10.26
N ALA A 322 -5.61 13.83 10.53
CA ALA A 322 -5.88 15.08 11.21
C ALA A 322 -5.32 15.08 12.63
N VAL A 323 -5.48 13.99 13.39
CA VAL A 323 -4.87 13.84 14.73
C VAL A 323 -3.34 13.98 14.64
N HIS A 324 -2.72 13.25 13.72
CA HIS A 324 -1.26 13.23 13.54
C HIS A 324 -0.65 14.56 13.08
N LYS A 325 -1.47 15.44 12.50
CA LYS A 325 -1.05 16.76 12.03
C LYS A 325 -1.55 17.88 12.93
N ASN A 326 -2.26 17.56 14.02
CA ASN A 326 -2.98 18.52 14.85
C ASN A 326 -3.86 19.47 14.00
N PHE A 327 -4.45 18.93 12.93
CA PHE A 327 -5.30 19.66 11.99
C PHE A 327 -6.72 19.70 12.53
N LEU A 328 -7.29 20.89 12.71
CA LEU A 328 -8.65 21.03 13.24
C LEU A 328 -9.70 20.75 12.15
N ILE A 329 -10.73 19.98 12.48
CA ILE A 329 -11.88 19.72 11.60
C ILE A 329 -13.04 20.58 12.09
N ASP A 330 -13.56 21.47 11.23
CA ASP A 330 -14.58 22.46 11.61
C ASP A 330 -14.20 23.25 12.89
N LYS A 331 -12.89 23.57 13.03
CA LYS A 331 -12.28 24.24 14.20
C LYS A 331 -12.31 23.43 15.51
N MET A 332 -12.53 22.11 15.43
CA MET A 332 -12.51 21.20 16.58
C MET A 332 -11.35 20.21 16.50
N ASN A 333 -10.92 19.70 17.65
CA ASN A 333 -9.99 18.58 17.71
C ASN A 333 -10.59 17.37 16.95
N PRO A 334 -9.83 16.66 16.11
CA PRO A 334 -10.37 15.58 15.28
C PRO A 334 -11.06 14.45 16.04
N ILE A 335 -10.61 14.14 17.27
CA ILE A 335 -11.22 13.10 18.11
C ILE A 335 -12.58 13.56 18.62
N ILE A 336 -12.67 14.80 19.09
CA ILE A 336 -13.94 15.40 19.53
C ILE A 336 -14.92 15.49 18.35
N TRP A 337 -14.43 15.94 17.19
CA TRP A 337 -15.24 16.02 15.98
C TRP A 337 -15.77 14.63 15.57
N ALA A 338 -14.93 13.60 15.59
CA ALA A 338 -15.32 12.23 15.26
C ALA A 338 -16.41 11.71 16.21
N GLN A 339 -16.27 11.93 17.52
CA GLN A 339 -17.28 11.55 18.51
C GLN A 339 -18.62 12.25 18.30
N GLN A 340 -18.62 13.55 18.01
CA GLN A 340 -19.85 14.30 17.73
C GLN A 340 -20.59 13.80 16.48
N ASN A 341 -19.86 13.21 15.54
CA ASN A 341 -20.41 12.61 14.32
C ASN A 341 -20.64 11.09 14.44
N ASN A 342 -20.58 10.52 15.66
CA ASN A 342 -20.75 9.09 15.94
C ASN A 342 -19.75 8.18 15.19
N ILE A 343 -18.55 8.68 14.92
CA ILE A 343 -17.46 7.91 14.31
C ILE A 343 -16.56 7.39 15.45
N THR A 344 -16.79 6.15 15.87
CA THR A 344 -16.05 5.52 16.98
C THR A 344 -14.96 4.56 16.51
N GLU A 345 -15.05 4.06 15.27
CA GLU A 345 -14.14 3.04 14.72
C GLU A 345 -13.66 3.43 13.33
N ILE A 346 -12.42 3.04 13.03
CA ILE A 346 -11.77 3.15 11.73
C ILE A 346 -11.16 1.79 11.40
N HIS A 347 -11.52 1.22 10.24
CA HIS A 347 -11.09 -0.12 9.83
C HIS A 347 -11.43 -1.22 10.86
N GLY A 348 -12.55 -1.08 11.60
CA GLY A 348 -12.98 -2.01 12.65
C GLY A 348 -12.14 -1.96 13.92
N ILE A 349 -11.34 -0.91 14.10
CA ILE A 349 -10.58 -0.64 15.32
C ILE A 349 -11.09 0.66 15.92
N ASP A 350 -11.32 0.69 17.23
CA ASP A 350 -11.64 1.94 17.94
C ASP A 350 -10.59 3.02 17.66
N LEU A 351 -11.05 4.18 17.19
CA LEU A 351 -10.21 5.29 16.76
C LEU A 351 -9.25 5.73 17.86
N VAL A 352 -9.76 5.90 19.07
CA VAL A 352 -8.96 6.40 20.19
C VAL A 352 -7.95 5.34 20.62
N LEU A 353 -8.35 4.07 20.63
CA LEU A 353 -7.46 2.95 20.90
C LEU A 353 -6.31 2.84 19.88
N SER A 354 -6.57 3.08 18.59
CA SER A 354 -5.52 3.02 17.56
C SER A 354 -4.46 4.10 17.80
N ILE A 355 -4.87 5.32 18.16
CA ILE A 355 -4.00 6.43 18.53
C ILE A 355 -3.19 6.10 19.79
N VAL A 356 -3.85 5.62 20.84
CA VAL A 356 -3.19 5.23 22.10
C VAL A 356 -2.14 4.14 21.87
N LYS A 357 -2.47 3.08 21.11
CA LYS A 357 -1.54 1.98 20.80
C LYS A 357 -0.33 2.43 19.99
N SER A 358 -0.48 3.46 19.16
CA SER A 358 0.63 4.01 18.38
C SER A 358 1.64 4.80 19.23
N GLY A 359 1.27 5.17 20.47
CA GLY A 359 2.08 6.01 21.34
C GLY A 359 2.12 7.48 20.91
N TYR A 360 1.20 7.91 20.04
CA TYR A 360 1.13 9.29 19.56
C TYR A 360 0.58 10.23 20.65
N GLU A 361 1.10 11.46 20.72
CA GLU A 361 0.62 12.49 21.64
C GLU A 361 -0.49 13.33 21.01
N ILE A 362 -1.59 13.55 21.72
CA ILE A 362 -2.68 14.42 21.27
C ILE A 362 -2.43 15.81 21.86
N GLU A 363 -2.28 16.82 20.99
CA GLU A 363 -1.97 18.20 21.40
C GLU A 363 -0.71 18.32 22.30
N GLY A 364 0.28 17.45 22.05
CA GLY A 364 1.53 17.41 22.83
C GLY A 364 1.39 16.79 24.22
N LYS A 365 0.29 16.07 24.47
CA LYS A 365 0.03 15.32 25.70
C LYS A 365 -0.11 13.83 25.39
N ASP A 366 0.34 12.97 26.30
CA ASP A 366 0.07 11.53 26.23
C ASP A 366 -1.42 11.27 25.92
N ALA A 367 -1.71 10.41 24.94
CA ALA A 367 -3.06 10.23 24.44
C ALA A 367 -4.05 9.74 25.51
N VAL A 368 -3.61 8.88 26.43
CA VAL A 368 -4.45 8.40 27.53
C VAL A 368 -4.76 9.56 28.47
N LEU A 369 -3.74 10.34 28.84
CA LEU A 369 -3.92 11.51 29.71
C LEU A 369 -4.78 12.61 29.06
N TRP A 370 -4.69 12.79 27.75
CA TRP A 370 -5.54 13.73 27.01
C TRP A 370 -7.00 13.26 27.02
N CYS A 371 -7.24 11.95 26.84
CA CYS A 371 -8.59 11.39 26.87
C CYS A 371 -9.26 11.54 28.24
N ILE A 372 -8.50 11.47 29.32
CA ILE A 372 -9.00 11.69 30.68
C ILE A 372 -9.48 13.14 30.87
N ASP A 373 -8.63 14.11 30.56
CA ASP A 373 -8.96 15.53 30.73
C ASP A 373 -10.21 15.92 29.94
N ASN A 374 -10.38 15.33 28.76
CA ASN A 374 -11.48 15.61 27.84
C ASN A 374 -12.66 14.64 27.99
N LYS A 375 -12.62 13.71 28.96
CA LYS A 375 -13.67 12.70 29.21
C LYS A 375 -14.04 11.87 27.97
N VAL A 376 -13.04 11.56 27.17
CA VAL A 376 -13.14 10.72 25.96
C VAL A 376 -12.95 9.26 26.37
N LYS A 377 -13.85 8.37 25.93
CA LYS A 377 -13.74 6.92 26.15
C LYS A 377 -12.70 6.30 25.22
N ILE A 378 -12.06 5.22 25.66
CA ILE A 378 -11.07 4.45 24.90
C ILE A 378 -11.62 3.03 24.73
N ASN A 379 -11.87 2.59 23.49
CA ASN A 379 -12.44 1.25 23.22
C ASN A 379 -13.76 1.00 23.98
N GLY A 380 -14.64 2.00 24.02
CA GLY A 380 -15.90 1.97 24.77
C GLY A 380 -15.76 2.03 26.31
N GLN A 381 -14.55 1.96 26.84
CA GLN A 381 -14.25 2.02 28.28
C GLN A 381 -14.03 3.48 28.73
N GLU A 382 -14.42 3.81 29.97
CA GLU A 382 -14.04 5.10 30.56
C GLU A 382 -12.51 5.26 30.57
N SER A 383 -12.00 6.41 30.14
CA SER A 383 -10.55 6.63 29.99
C SER A 383 -9.79 6.47 31.31
N SER A 384 -10.41 6.82 32.43
CA SER A 384 -9.88 6.58 33.77
C SER A 384 -9.70 5.10 34.10
N GLU A 385 -10.66 4.25 33.72
CA GLU A 385 -10.59 2.81 33.91
C GLU A 385 -9.57 2.17 32.97
N PHE A 386 -9.56 2.60 31.71
CA PHE A 386 -8.56 2.15 30.73
C PHE A 386 -7.14 2.50 31.20
N ALA A 387 -6.94 3.71 31.73
CA ALA A 387 -5.66 4.16 32.27
C ALA A 387 -5.20 3.29 33.44
N LEU A 388 -6.07 2.99 34.40
CA LEU A 388 -5.75 2.09 35.53
C LEU A 388 -5.40 0.66 35.08
N ALA A 389 -6.11 0.14 34.07
CA ALA A 389 -5.84 -1.17 33.50
C ALA A 389 -4.50 -1.24 32.75
N ASN A 390 -3.99 -0.09 32.29
CA ASN A 390 -2.75 0.02 31.52
C ASN A 390 -1.61 0.72 32.29
N GLY A 391 -1.65 0.70 33.63
CA GLY A 391 -0.51 1.12 34.46
C GLY A 391 -0.35 2.63 34.67
N TYR A 392 -1.44 3.40 34.61
CA TYR A 392 -1.47 4.80 35.08
C TYR A 392 -1.96 4.87 36.52
N ILE A 393 -1.48 5.85 37.29
CA ILE A 393 -1.92 6.12 38.67
C ILE A 393 -2.28 7.58 38.89
N MET A 394 -3.23 7.80 39.81
CA MET A 394 -3.73 9.13 40.19
C MET A 394 -2.87 9.74 41.30
N VAL A 395 -2.29 10.90 41.06
CA VAL A 395 -1.58 11.75 42.03
C VAL A 395 -2.23 13.13 41.99
N ASP A 396 -2.77 13.62 43.12
CA ASP A 396 -3.40 14.94 43.25
C ASP A 396 -4.37 15.30 42.10
N LYS A 397 -5.32 14.40 41.81
CA LYS A 397 -6.33 14.51 40.74
C LYS A 397 -5.76 14.54 39.30
N SER A 398 -4.50 14.15 39.12
CA SER A 398 -3.82 14.05 37.83
C SER A 398 -3.30 12.63 37.60
N TYR A 399 -3.42 12.07 36.40
CA TYR A 399 -2.90 10.74 36.09
C TYR A 399 -1.43 10.81 35.64
N VAL A 400 -0.59 9.92 36.16
CA VAL A 400 0.84 9.78 35.84
C VAL A 400 1.12 8.33 35.47
N LYS A 401 1.89 8.11 34.40
CA LYS A 401 2.35 6.78 33.97
C LYS A 401 3.33 6.21 35.01
N ILE A 402 3.17 4.95 35.42
CA ILE A 402 4.07 4.35 36.43
C ILE A 402 5.46 4.15 35.81
N GLU A 403 6.36 5.08 36.11
CA GLU A 403 7.81 4.88 36.06
C GLU A 403 8.35 4.73 37.49
N ASN A 404 9.57 4.19 37.66
CA ASN A 404 10.24 3.97 38.96
C ASN A 404 10.15 5.17 39.92
N ASP A 405 10.00 6.38 39.39
CA ASP A 405 9.91 7.62 40.15
C ASP A 405 8.59 7.78 40.94
N VAL A 406 7.50 7.12 40.53
CA VAL A 406 6.23 7.22 41.28
C VAL A 406 6.20 6.30 42.50
N ILE A 407 6.87 5.13 42.45
CA ILE A 407 7.06 4.26 43.63
C ILE A 407 7.87 5.00 44.70
N LYS A 408 8.92 5.74 44.30
CA LYS A 408 9.74 6.57 45.20
C LYS A 408 8.92 7.69 45.85
N HIS A 409 8.08 8.37 45.05
CA HIS A 409 7.22 9.44 45.55
C HIS A 409 6.18 8.91 46.56
N ALA A 410 5.54 7.78 46.25
CA ALA A 410 4.57 7.16 47.14
C ALA A 410 5.19 6.75 48.48
N LEU A 411 6.42 6.19 48.48
CA LEU A 411 7.14 5.80 49.71
C LEU A 411 7.51 7.01 50.57
N LYS A 412 7.94 8.11 49.95
CA LYS A 412 8.30 9.35 50.65
C LYS A 412 7.14 9.95 51.44
N HIS A 413 5.92 9.79 50.94
CA HIS A 413 4.72 10.45 51.48
C HIS A 413 3.74 9.48 52.18
N GLY A 414 4.08 8.19 52.27
CA GLY A 414 3.28 7.20 53.00
C GLY A 414 1.96 6.83 52.31
N TYR A 415 1.90 6.91 50.98
CA TYR A 415 0.71 6.61 50.20
C TYR A 415 0.53 5.09 49.98
N LYS A 416 -0.72 4.66 49.74
CA LYS A 416 -1.05 3.27 49.39
C LYS A 416 -1.46 3.18 47.91
N ILE A 417 -1.12 2.10 47.24
CA ILE A 417 -1.51 1.83 45.85
C ILE A 417 -2.66 0.81 45.88
N LYS A 418 -3.85 1.18 45.42
CA LYS A 418 -5.07 0.32 45.45
C LYS A 418 -5.41 -0.21 46.87
N GLY A 419 -5.12 0.57 47.91
CA GLY A 419 -5.32 0.16 49.31
C GLY A 419 -4.27 -0.84 49.85
N GLN A 420 -3.40 -1.33 48.97
CA GLN A 420 -2.27 -2.21 49.29
C GLN A 420 -1.03 -1.41 49.63
N ASP A 421 -0.14 -2.01 50.42
CA ASP A 421 1.17 -1.42 50.70
C ASP A 421 2.00 -1.36 49.42
N ILE A 422 2.86 -0.34 49.29
CA ILE A 422 3.74 -0.19 48.12
C ILE A 422 4.64 -1.42 47.95
N SER A 423 4.99 -2.11 49.04
CA SER A 423 5.76 -3.35 49.00
C SER A 423 5.12 -4.48 48.18
N GLU A 424 3.80 -4.47 48.02
CA GLU A 424 3.07 -5.48 47.23
C GLU A 424 3.24 -5.26 45.71
N HIS A 425 3.81 -4.13 45.30
CA HIS A 425 4.02 -3.75 43.90
C HIS A 425 5.49 -3.76 43.48
N ILE A 426 6.39 -4.18 44.37
CA ILE A 426 7.82 -4.37 44.09
C ILE A 426 8.07 -5.88 43.96
N ASP A 427 8.49 -6.35 42.79
CA ASP A 427 8.96 -7.72 42.62
C ASP A 427 10.41 -7.80 43.12
N PHE A 428 10.58 -8.14 44.40
CA PHE A 428 11.89 -8.24 45.03
C PHE A 428 12.82 -9.27 44.38
N GLU A 429 12.30 -10.19 43.56
CA GLU A 429 13.14 -11.15 42.82
C GLU A 429 13.62 -10.63 41.46
N ARG A 430 12.99 -9.59 40.90
CA ARG A 430 13.22 -9.15 39.51
C ARG A 430 13.57 -7.68 39.38
N ASP A 431 13.08 -6.82 40.27
CA ASP A 431 13.20 -5.37 40.13
C ASP A 431 14.52 -4.86 40.76
N THR A 432 15.65 -5.32 40.23
CA THR A 432 16.99 -5.04 40.81
C THR A 432 17.30 -3.54 40.93
N ASP A 433 16.97 -2.76 39.89
CA ASP A 433 17.31 -1.34 39.83
C ASP A 433 16.58 -0.52 40.91
N ILE A 434 15.28 -0.76 41.12
CA ILE A 434 14.51 -0.04 42.14
C ILE A 434 14.94 -0.47 43.55
N ILE A 435 15.27 -1.74 43.78
CA ILE A 435 15.75 -2.21 45.08
C ILE A 435 17.06 -1.53 45.45
N HIS A 436 18.00 -1.43 44.51
CA HIS A 436 19.25 -0.69 44.72
C HIS A 436 19.03 0.78 45.04
N ASP A 437 18.13 1.43 44.30
CA ASP A 437 17.83 2.83 44.48
C ASP A 437 17.16 3.09 45.84
N LEU A 438 16.19 2.27 46.25
CA LEU A 438 15.54 2.35 47.55
C LEU A 438 16.54 2.14 48.70
N GLN A 439 17.44 1.14 48.57
CA GLN A 439 18.43 0.82 49.58
C GLN A 439 19.49 1.93 49.71
N LYS A 440 20.00 2.49 48.60
CA LYS A 440 21.00 3.57 48.60
C LYS A 440 20.45 4.87 49.17
N ASN A 441 19.20 5.19 48.86
CA ASN A 441 18.56 6.42 49.32
C ASN A 441 17.90 6.29 50.70
N GLY A 442 18.07 5.15 51.39
CA GLY A 442 17.61 4.97 52.77
C GLY A 442 16.09 4.91 52.93
N PHE A 443 15.34 4.56 51.88
CA PHE A 443 13.89 4.42 51.96
C PHE A 443 13.52 3.27 52.90
N LYS A 444 12.38 3.43 53.59
CA LYS A 444 11.87 2.45 54.55
C LYS A 444 10.52 1.91 54.10
N ILE A 445 10.40 0.58 54.12
CA ILE A 445 9.19 -0.19 53.86
C ILE A 445 8.75 -0.77 55.21
N SER A 446 7.60 -0.34 55.71
CA SER A 446 7.15 -0.69 57.08
C SER A 446 8.22 -0.43 58.16
N GLY A 447 8.98 0.67 58.03
CA GLY A 447 10.05 1.04 58.96
C GLY A 447 11.40 0.32 58.77
N LYS A 448 11.50 -0.60 57.81
CA LYS A 448 12.71 -1.39 57.52
C LYS A 448 13.30 -1.03 56.16
N SER A 449 14.62 -1.09 55.98
CA SER A 449 15.23 -1.00 54.63
C SER A 449 14.75 -2.17 53.76
N PRO A 450 14.82 -2.07 52.42
CA PRO A 450 14.50 -3.19 51.53
C PRO A 450 15.15 -4.53 51.95
N VAL A 451 16.44 -4.50 52.29
CA VAL A 451 17.16 -5.69 52.80
C VAL A 451 16.55 -6.21 54.11
N GLU A 452 16.38 -5.34 55.10
CA GLU A 452 15.79 -5.72 56.41
C GLU A 452 14.33 -6.22 56.28
N PHE A 453 13.58 -5.68 55.32
CA PHE A 453 12.21 -6.10 55.03
C PHE A 453 12.16 -7.52 54.49
N CYS A 454 12.99 -7.84 53.49
CA CYS A 454 13.07 -9.19 52.92
C CYS A 454 13.53 -10.22 53.94
N ILE A 455 14.52 -9.90 54.79
CA ILE A 455 14.96 -10.74 55.91
C ILE A 455 13.78 -11.06 56.83
N ALA A 456 13.04 -10.02 57.25
CA ALA A 456 11.91 -10.19 58.17
C ALA A 456 10.74 -11.00 57.57
N LYS A 457 10.63 -11.05 56.25
CA LYS A 457 9.60 -11.79 55.51
C LYS A 457 10.07 -13.16 55.02
N GLY A 458 11.36 -13.50 55.19
CA GLY A 458 11.95 -14.73 54.64
C GLY A 458 11.95 -14.75 53.11
N MET A 459 12.03 -13.57 52.47
CA MET A 459 12.02 -13.40 51.01
C MET A 459 13.45 -13.33 50.47
N HIS A 460 13.62 -13.73 49.20
CA HIS A 460 14.87 -13.52 48.47
C HIS A 460 14.88 -12.14 47.80
N ILE A 461 16.08 -11.61 47.56
CA ILE A 461 16.29 -10.39 46.76
C ILE A 461 17.07 -10.78 45.52
N CYS A 462 16.54 -10.47 44.34
CA CYS A 462 17.17 -10.81 43.06
C CYS A 462 17.57 -12.30 42.98
N ARG A 463 16.73 -13.19 43.54
CA ARG A 463 16.97 -14.65 43.67
C ARG A 463 18.17 -15.04 44.52
N THR A 464 18.66 -14.14 45.36
CA THR A 464 19.74 -14.36 46.33
C THR A 464 19.24 -14.15 47.75
N ASP A 465 19.93 -14.74 48.73
CA ASP A 465 19.65 -14.47 50.14
C ASP A 465 19.85 -12.96 50.43
N PRO A 466 18.98 -12.29 51.21
CA PRO A 466 19.12 -10.87 51.49
C PRO A 466 20.46 -10.47 52.13
N VAL A 467 21.08 -11.35 52.93
CA VAL A 467 22.40 -11.12 53.53
C VAL A 467 23.48 -11.23 52.45
N ASP A 468 23.40 -12.22 51.56
CA ASP A 468 24.29 -12.36 50.39
C ASP A 468 24.20 -11.12 49.49
N PHE A 469 22.98 -10.69 49.14
CA PHE A 469 22.74 -9.47 48.38
C PHE A 469 23.35 -8.23 49.04
N ALA A 470 23.22 -8.11 50.36
CA ALA A 470 23.80 -7.00 51.11
C ALA A 470 25.34 -7.03 51.11
N VAL A 471 25.96 -8.21 51.20
CA VAL A 471 27.42 -8.38 51.12
C VAL A 471 27.93 -7.98 49.73
N GLN A 472 27.32 -8.52 48.67
CA GLN A 472 27.76 -8.26 47.29
C GLN A 472 27.70 -6.77 46.93
N ASN A 473 26.79 -6.02 47.56
CA ASN A 473 26.55 -4.61 47.26
C ASN A 473 27.03 -3.65 48.36
N ASN A 474 27.77 -4.16 49.35
CA ASN A 474 28.33 -3.37 50.46
C ASN A 474 27.27 -2.55 51.23
N TYR A 475 26.08 -3.12 51.42
CA TYR A 475 25.03 -2.53 52.25
C TYR A 475 25.19 -2.94 53.71
N GLN A 476 24.69 -2.12 54.63
CA GLN A 476 24.62 -2.44 56.05
C GLN A 476 23.23 -2.96 56.42
N ILE A 477 23.17 -3.82 57.44
CA ILE A 477 21.92 -4.31 58.06
C ILE A 477 21.92 -3.83 59.51
N GLU A 478 20.93 -3.02 59.89
CA GLU A 478 20.87 -2.37 61.22
C GLU A 478 22.15 -1.59 61.57
N GLY A 479 22.78 -0.98 60.55
CA GLY A 479 24.04 -0.24 60.69
C GLY A 479 25.29 -1.10 60.88
N LYS A 480 25.16 -2.43 60.82
CA LYS A 480 26.26 -3.39 60.94
C LYS A 480 26.63 -3.98 59.59
N ASN A 481 27.87 -4.47 59.50
CA ASN A 481 28.29 -5.34 58.40
C ASN A 481 27.35 -6.55 58.31
N PRO A 482 26.88 -6.95 57.11
CA PRO A 482 25.88 -8.01 56.96
C PRO A 482 26.28 -9.34 57.60
N LEU A 483 27.56 -9.72 57.51
CA LEU A 483 28.06 -10.97 58.09
C LEU A 483 28.15 -10.86 59.62
N ALA A 484 28.62 -9.73 60.15
CA ALA A 484 28.61 -9.48 61.60
C ALA A 484 27.18 -9.45 62.17
N TRP A 485 26.22 -8.89 61.43
CA TRP A 485 24.80 -8.93 61.77
C TRP A 485 24.27 -10.37 61.79
N ALA A 486 24.57 -11.16 60.75
CA ALA A 486 24.11 -12.52 60.63
C ALA A 486 24.65 -13.42 61.77
N ILE A 487 25.91 -13.22 62.18
CA ILE A 487 26.52 -13.94 63.32
C ILE A 487 25.79 -13.63 64.62
N ASN A 488 25.60 -12.34 64.92
CA ASN A 488 24.95 -11.88 66.14
C ASN A 488 23.49 -12.35 66.25
N ASN A 489 22.83 -12.60 65.12
CA ASN A 489 21.45 -13.06 65.05
C ASN A 489 21.32 -14.56 64.76
N ASN A 490 22.42 -15.31 64.73
CA ASN A 490 22.47 -16.73 64.38
C ASN A 490 21.75 -17.06 63.05
N TYR A 491 21.82 -16.15 62.09
CA TYR A 491 21.19 -16.26 60.78
C TYR A 491 22.01 -17.17 59.86
N GLN A 492 21.35 -18.11 59.18
CA GLN A 492 21.98 -18.99 58.20
C GLN A 492 21.72 -18.47 56.78
N ILE A 493 22.79 -18.32 55.99
CA ILE A 493 22.70 -17.73 54.64
C ILE A 493 22.26 -18.82 53.67
N ALA A 494 21.12 -18.62 52.99
CA ALA A 494 20.64 -19.54 51.98
C ALA A 494 21.50 -19.46 50.72
N THR A 495 21.99 -20.62 50.25
CA THR A 495 22.72 -20.73 48.98
C THR A 495 22.14 -21.85 48.14
N ILE A 496 22.56 -21.93 46.87
CA ILE A 496 22.18 -23.03 45.97
C ILE A 496 22.63 -24.41 46.49
N PHE A 497 23.57 -24.46 47.44
CA PHE A 497 24.07 -25.69 48.07
C PHE A 497 23.46 -25.95 49.46
N GLY A 498 22.44 -25.20 49.84
CA GLY A 498 21.82 -25.23 51.16
C GLY A 498 22.22 -24.04 52.04
N HIS A 499 21.83 -24.11 53.31
CA HIS A 499 22.13 -23.09 54.30
C HIS A 499 23.56 -23.23 54.82
N ILE A 500 24.31 -22.14 54.83
CA ILE A 500 25.67 -22.11 55.39
C ILE A 500 25.78 -21.06 56.48
N SER A 501 26.72 -21.28 57.40
CA SER A 501 27.00 -20.29 58.45
C SER A 501 27.63 -19.02 57.86
N PRO A 502 27.46 -17.84 58.49
CA PRO A 502 28.11 -16.61 58.03
C PRO A 502 29.64 -16.71 57.96
N MET A 503 30.26 -17.51 58.84
CA MET A 503 31.71 -17.75 58.83
C MET A 503 32.14 -18.56 57.61
N GLU A 504 31.37 -19.61 57.30
CA GLU A 504 31.62 -20.42 56.12
C GLU A 504 31.41 -19.61 54.83
N TYR A 505 30.37 -18.78 54.78
CA TYR A 505 30.15 -17.84 53.67
C TYR A 505 31.34 -16.89 53.51
N ALA A 506 31.85 -16.31 54.61
CA ALA A 506 32.98 -15.39 54.60
C ALA A 506 34.25 -16.03 54.03
N VAL A 507 34.56 -17.28 54.45
CA VAL A 507 35.71 -18.05 53.95
C VAL A 507 35.54 -18.36 52.46
N ARG A 508 34.35 -18.84 52.04
CA ARG A 508 34.08 -19.20 50.64
C ARG A 508 34.18 -18.01 49.69
N ASN A 509 33.67 -16.85 50.10
CA ASN A 509 33.62 -15.65 49.27
C ASN A 509 34.78 -14.67 49.53
N LYS A 510 35.73 -15.02 50.39
CA LYS A 510 36.90 -14.19 50.78
C LYS A 510 36.50 -12.79 51.28
N VAL A 511 35.41 -12.72 52.05
CA VAL A 511 34.90 -11.47 52.62
C VAL A 511 35.41 -11.33 54.05
N GLN A 512 35.96 -10.16 54.39
CA GLN A 512 36.41 -9.88 55.76
C GLN A 512 35.22 -9.52 56.67
N ILE A 513 35.24 -10.05 57.89
CA ILE A 513 34.28 -9.71 58.94
C ILE A 513 34.97 -8.75 59.91
N PRO A 514 34.47 -7.53 60.11
CA PRO A 514 35.03 -6.59 61.08
C PRO A 514 34.89 -7.16 62.50
N LEU A 515 36.02 -7.52 63.12
CA LEU A 515 36.05 -8.16 64.45
C LEU A 515 35.46 -7.25 65.54
N GLU A 516 35.59 -5.94 65.35
CA GLU A 516 35.08 -4.92 66.28
C GLU A 516 33.55 -4.93 66.37
N GLN A 517 32.86 -5.44 65.34
CA GLN A 517 31.39 -5.54 65.30
C GLN A 517 30.85 -6.87 65.83
N LEU A 518 31.72 -7.80 66.22
CA LEU A 518 31.35 -9.09 66.81
C LEU A 518 31.25 -9.06 68.34
N GLY A 519 31.48 -7.90 68.97
CA GLY A 519 31.46 -7.76 70.43
C GLY A 519 32.64 -8.42 71.15
N CYS A 520 33.63 -8.92 70.40
CA CYS A 520 34.88 -9.45 70.94
C CYS A 520 35.85 -8.29 71.19
N VAL A 521 35.86 -7.74 72.40
CA VAL A 521 36.99 -6.93 72.87
C VAL A 521 38.20 -7.88 72.96
N PRO A 522 39.34 -7.60 72.29
CA PRO A 522 40.55 -8.34 72.57
C PRO A 522 40.98 -8.02 74.00
N ASP A 523 40.98 -9.02 74.86
CA ASP A 523 41.68 -8.92 76.13
C ASP A 523 43.18 -8.81 75.78
N ASP A 524 43.78 -7.63 75.96
CA ASP A 524 45.16 -7.28 75.62
C ASP A 524 46.23 -8.12 76.38
N ALA A 525 45.84 -9.22 77.01
CA ALA A 525 46.67 -10.06 77.87
C ALA A 525 47.13 -11.39 77.24
N GLN A 526 46.69 -11.80 76.04
CA GLN A 526 47.03 -13.13 75.50
C GLN A 526 47.83 -13.18 74.18
N LEU A 527 48.23 -12.05 73.60
CA LEU A 527 49.10 -12.02 72.40
C LEU A 527 50.60 -11.78 72.70
N LYS A 528 51.02 -12.01 73.95
CA LYS A 528 52.43 -12.09 74.37
C LYS A 528 52.74 -13.46 74.99
N THR A 529 52.61 -14.53 74.21
CA THR A 529 53.46 -15.74 74.28
C THR A 529 52.88 -16.80 73.33
N GLY A 530 53.52 -17.04 72.20
CA GLY A 530 53.11 -18.13 71.30
C GLY A 530 53.69 -18.04 69.90
N ILE A 531 55.01 -18.13 69.82
CA ILE A 531 55.78 -18.35 68.60
C ILE A 531 55.47 -19.75 68.03
N GLN A 532 55.66 -19.89 66.70
CA GLN A 532 56.02 -21.08 65.90
C GLN A 532 54.94 -21.94 65.23
N GLU A 533 54.89 -21.78 63.90
CA GLU A 533 55.01 -22.82 62.85
C GLU A 533 54.32 -24.18 63.08
N LYS A 534 53.16 -24.37 62.42
CA LYS A 534 53.00 -25.29 61.29
C LYS A 534 51.63 -25.17 60.63
#